data_AF-A0A9P6YQB2-F1
#
_entry.id   AF-A0A9P6YQB2-F1
#
_cell.length_a   1.000
_cell.length_b   1.000
_cell.length_c   1.000
_cell.angle_alpha   90.00
_cell.angle_beta   90.00
_cell.angle_gamma   90.00
#
_symmetry.space_group_name_H-M   'P 1'
#
loop_
_entity.id
_entity.type
_entity.pdbx_description
1 polymer ?
#
loop_
_entity_poly.entity_id
_entity_poly.type
_entity_poly.pdbx_seq_one_letter_code
_entity_poly.pdbx_strand_id
1 'polypeptide(L)'
;MLPRRRPALPCADWQEQKKREQERRAELRREYLAERRAVQNDRTLKPAERKAALSVSSMGKVVKDIELRKAIAGERDALKARYRMKPADQYRAYLAERAGNGDADALAELRRQRSPQRAPTGERSEHQTGQQPEAAPIMKPATYKVDQQGNVTYYDKQKQAMFTDRGEAVEFGQQERDTIEQGLRLALAKFGPHIRLRGGSEEYNNMMADVAADAGLYVEFSDKALQDRYSQRREATQSGRDYFTKSKGAQGGGQQPERDQPEQAKQREREHQAQKPDHGRGR
;
A
#
# COMPACT_ATOMS: atom_id res chain seq x y z
N MET A 1 -3.86 18.36 24.78
CA MET A 1 -5.24 18.08 24.32
C MET A 1 -5.23 18.07 22.79
N LEU A 2 -5.20 16.89 22.17
CA LEU A 2 -5.27 16.78 20.70
C LEU A 2 -6.73 16.90 20.23
N PRO A 3 -7.02 17.60 19.13
CA PRO A 3 -8.37 17.76 18.62
C PRO A 3 -8.87 16.40 18.14
N ARG A 4 -9.95 15.91 18.76
CA ARG A 4 -10.69 14.71 18.35
C ARG A 4 -11.21 14.92 16.92
N ARG A 5 -10.48 14.45 15.90
CA ARG A 5 -11.02 14.35 14.54
C ARG A 5 -12.17 13.35 14.61
N ARG A 6 -13.39 13.85 14.45
CA ARG A 6 -14.60 13.01 14.32
C ARG A 6 -14.37 12.04 13.16
N PRO A 7 -14.67 10.74 13.32
CA PRO A 7 -14.61 9.82 12.19
C PRO A 7 -15.49 10.40 11.08
N ALA A 8 -14.90 10.56 9.89
CA ALA A 8 -15.65 10.98 8.72
C ALA A 8 -16.68 9.88 8.45
N LEU A 9 -17.97 10.18 8.65
CA LEU A 9 -19.06 9.33 8.20
C LEU A 9 -18.83 9.04 6.69
N PRO A 10 -19.13 7.84 6.17
CA PRO A 10 -19.10 7.60 4.73
C PRO A 10 -19.91 8.68 4.04
N CYS A 11 -19.23 9.50 3.23
CA CYS A 11 -19.77 10.76 2.73
C CYS A 11 -21.10 10.56 1.97
N ALA A 12 -21.25 9.41 1.30
CA ALA A 12 -22.43 9.04 0.52
C ALA A 12 -23.70 8.86 1.38
N ASP A 13 -23.68 8.03 2.42
CA ASP A 13 -24.84 7.77 3.28
C ASP A 13 -25.35 9.05 3.96
N TRP A 14 -24.43 9.95 4.33
CA TRP A 14 -24.79 11.22 4.93
C TRP A 14 -25.41 12.20 3.94
N GLN A 15 -24.94 12.20 2.68
CA GLN A 15 -25.55 12.98 1.61
C GLN A 15 -26.94 12.45 1.27
N GLU A 16 -27.12 11.12 1.20
CA GLU A 16 -28.40 10.50 0.97
C GLU A 16 -29.39 10.80 2.10
N GLN A 17 -28.94 10.70 3.36
CA GLN A 17 -29.75 11.08 4.52
C GLN A 17 -30.21 12.54 4.43
N LYS A 18 -29.30 13.47 4.09
CA LYS A 18 -29.67 14.88 3.88
C LYS A 18 -30.68 15.07 2.75
N LYS A 19 -30.57 14.32 1.66
CA LYS A 19 -31.50 14.39 0.53
C LYS A 19 -32.90 13.93 0.97
N ARG A 20 -32.99 12.80 1.67
CA ARG A 20 -34.26 12.29 2.25
C ARG A 20 -34.87 13.27 3.25
N GLU A 21 -34.05 13.90 4.10
CA GLU A 21 -34.48 14.96 5.02
C GLU A 21 -35.07 16.17 4.27
N GLN A 22 -34.44 16.59 3.16
CA GLN A 22 -34.93 17.71 2.35
C GLN A 22 -36.24 17.38 1.64
N GLU A 23 -36.34 16.19 1.05
CA GLU A 23 -37.54 15.70 0.35
C GLU A 23 -38.75 15.66 1.29
N ARG A 24 -38.62 15.04 2.48
CA ARG A 24 -39.71 14.99 3.47
C ARG A 24 -40.16 16.37 3.94
N ARG A 25 -39.21 17.29 4.16
CA ARG A 25 -39.53 18.67 4.51
C ARG A 25 -40.19 19.42 3.35
N ALA A 26 -39.82 19.12 2.10
CA ALA A 26 -40.43 19.72 0.92
C ALA A 26 -41.87 19.21 0.71
N GLU A 27 -42.09 17.92 0.91
CA GLU A 27 -43.40 17.28 0.84
C GLU A 27 -44.36 17.84 1.89
N LEU A 28 -43.95 17.90 3.16
CA LEU A 28 -44.76 18.47 4.24
C LEU A 28 -45.06 19.97 3.99
N ARG A 29 -44.11 20.72 3.41
CA ARG A 29 -44.38 22.10 2.95
C ARG A 29 -45.39 22.14 1.82
N ARG A 30 -45.31 21.20 0.85
CA ARG A 30 -46.24 21.12 -0.28
C ARG A 30 -47.66 20.81 0.19
N GLU A 31 -47.81 19.85 1.09
CA GLU A 31 -49.09 19.52 1.74
C GLU A 31 -49.69 20.73 2.44
N TYR A 32 -48.93 21.38 3.32
CA TYR A 32 -49.39 22.57 4.04
C TYR A 32 -49.82 23.70 3.09
N LEU A 33 -49.05 23.96 2.02
CA LEU A 33 -49.41 24.98 1.04
C LEU A 33 -50.66 24.61 0.25
N ALA A 34 -50.86 23.32 -0.06
CA ALA A 34 -52.07 22.83 -0.72
C ALA A 34 -53.30 22.96 0.19
N GLU A 35 -53.22 22.53 1.45
CA GLU A 35 -54.27 22.71 2.46
C GLU A 35 -54.64 24.19 2.62
N ARG A 36 -53.62 25.05 2.75
CA ARG A 36 -53.82 26.50 2.88
C ARG A 36 -54.51 27.10 1.65
N ARG A 37 -54.12 26.69 0.44
CA ARG A 37 -54.76 27.14 -0.81
C ARG A 37 -56.21 26.65 -0.91
N ALA A 38 -56.50 25.41 -0.51
CA ALA A 38 -57.85 24.87 -0.50
C ALA A 38 -58.77 25.70 0.41
N VAL A 39 -58.33 25.99 1.65
CA VAL A 39 -59.08 26.84 2.60
C VAL A 39 -59.26 28.27 2.08
N GLN A 40 -58.27 28.82 1.36
CA GLN A 40 -58.38 30.17 0.78
C GLN A 40 -59.35 30.24 -0.40
N ASN A 41 -59.39 29.20 -1.23
CA ASN A 41 -60.23 29.14 -2.43
C ASN A 41 -61.67 28.70 -2.15
N ASP A 42 -61.95 28.19 -0.95
CA ASP A 42 -63.31 27.83 -0.55
C ASP A 42 -64.18 29.08 -0.40
N ARG A 43 -65.11 29.24 -1.34
CA ARG A 43 -66.05 30.36 -1.41
C ARG A 43 -67.26 30.19 -0.49
N THR A 44 -67.44 29.01 0.10
CA THR A 44 -68.57 28.71 1.00
C THR A 44 -68.31 29.20 2.43
N LEU A 45 -67.04 29.35 2.82
CA LEU A 45 -66.64 29.77 4.16
C LEU A 45 -66.77 31.27 4.37
N LYS A 46 -67.35 31.67 5.50
CA LYS A 46 -67.32 33.06 5.98
C LYS A 46 -65.90 33.46 6.39
N PRO A 47 -65.56 34.77 6.42
CA PRO A 47 -64.22 35.23 6.77
C PRO A 47 -63.69 34.74 8.13
N ALA A 48 -64.56 34.64 9.14
CA ALA A 48 -64.20 34.13 10.47
C ALA A 48 -63.88 32.63 10.46
N GLU A 49 -64.69 31.83 9.76
CA GLU A 49 -64.53 30.38 9.61
C GLU A 49 -63.25 30.05 8.83
N ARG A 50 -62.95 30.83 7.79
CA ARG A 50 -61.70 30.73 7.03
C ARG A 50 -60.47 30.99 7.90
N LYS A 51 -60.53 32.00 8.77
CA LYS A 51 -59.44 32.31 9.72
C LYS A 51 -59.23 31.18 10.72
N ALA A 52 -60.30 30.59 11.23
CA ALA A 52 -60.24 29.43 12.13
C ALA A 52 -59.62 28.21 11.42
N ALA A 53 -60.06 27.88 10.21
CA ALA A 53 -59.53 26.77 9.42
C ALA A 53 -58.03 26.94 9.09
N LEU A 54 -57.58 28.16 8.76
CA LEU A 54 -56.16 28.47 8.56
C LEU A 54 -55.33 28.28 9.83
N SER A 55 -55.89 28.62 11.00
CA SER A 55 -55.24 28.40 12.29
C SER A 55 -55.07 26.91 12.57
N VAL A 56 -56.10 26.10 12.31
CA VAL A 56 -56.05 24.63 12.48
C VAL A 56 -54.99 23.99 11.56
N SER A 57 -54.94 24.35 10.26
CA SER A 57 -53.90 23.83 9.35
C SER A 57 -52.50 24.29 9.76
N SER A 58 -52.34 25.52 10.25
CA SER A 58 -51.05 26.02 10.75
C SER A 58 -50.59 25.26 11.99
N MET A 59 -51.50 24.94 12.92
CA MET A 59 -51.18 24.10 14.08
C MET A 59 -50.87 22.66 13.67
N GLY A 60 -51.63 22.08 12.74
CA GLY A 60 -51.36 20.75 12.18
C GLY A 60 -49.97 20.65 11.56
N LYS A 61 -49.53 21.67 10.81
CA LYS A 61 -48.17 21.77 10.29
C LYS A 61 -47.12 21.75 11.41
N VAL A 62 -47.33 22.52 12.47
CA VAL A 62 -46.38 22.58 13.61
C VAL A 62 -46.23 21.20 14.26
N VAL A 63 -47.33 20.48 14.46
CA VAL A 63 -47.30 19.12 15.00
C VAL A 63 -46.51 18.18 14.08
N LYS A 64 -46.85 18.15 12.78
CA LYS A 64 -46.12 17.32 11.79
C LYS A 64 -44.63 17.70 11.71
N ASP A 65 -44.28 18.98 11.82
CA ASP A 65 -42.88 19.46 11.84
C ASP A 65 -42.13 18.98 13.08
N ILE A 66 -42.77 18.95 14.26
CA ILE A 66 -42.18 18.44 15.50
C ILE A 66 -41.90 16.94 15.38
N GLU A 67 -42.87 16.17 14.88
CA GLU A 67 -42.73 14.72 14.66
C GLU A 67 -41.61 14.41 13.66
N LEU A 68 -41.57 15.14 12.54
CA LEU A 68 -40.53 14.99 11.53
C LEU A 68 -39.14 15.33 12.10
N ARG A 69 -39.02 16.37 12.92
CA ARG A 69 -37.75 16.71 13.59
C ARG A 69 -37.28 15.59 14.51
N LYS A 70 -38.19 15.00 15.30
CA LYS A 70 -37.89 13.89 16.19
C LYS A 70 -37.43 12.65 15.41
N ALA A 71 -38.12 12.32 14.31
CA ALA A 71 -37.75 11.22 13.43
C ALA A 71 -36.36 11.42 12.82
N ILE A 72 -36.10 12.61 12.24
CA ILE A 72 -34.79 12.96 11.65
C ILE A 72 -33.67 12.89 12.70
N ALA A 73 -33.91 13.38 13.92
CA ALA A 73 -32.94 13.31 15.00
C ALA A 73 -32.58 11.85 15.34
N GLY A 74 -33.58 10.98 15.48
CA GLY A 74 -33.40 9.56 15.73
C GLY A 74 -32.63 8.84 14.60
N GLU A 75 -32.98 9.12 13.34
CA GLU A 75 -32.28 8.54 12.18
C GLU A 75 -30.80 8.99 12.13
N ARG A 76 -30.53 10.28 12.38
CA ARG A 76 -29.15 10.80 12.42
C ARG A 76 -28.36 10.19 13.56
N ASP A 77 -28.97 9.99 14.72
CA ASP A 77 -28.29 9.39 15.88
C ASP A 77 -28.05 7.90 15.67
N ALA A 78 -28.98 7.17 15.05
CA ALA A 78 -28.75 5.80 14.61
C ALA A 78 -27.61 5.71 13.58
N LEU A 79 -27.58 6.61 12.60
CA LEU A 79 -26.51 6.68 11.61
C LEU A 79 -25.16 7.00 12.25
N LYS A 80 -25.11 7.97 13.17
CA LYS A 80 -23.91 8.25 13.96
C LYS A 80 -23.50 7.05 14.81
N ALA A 81 -24.45 6.34 15.41
CA ALA A 81 -24.15 5.18 16.25
C ALA A 81 -23.54 4.03 15.43
N ARG A 82 -24.04 3.78 14.22
CA ARG A 82 -23.46 2.81 13.27
C ARG A 82 -22.00 3.13 12.95
N TYR A 83 -21.66 4.41 12.85
CA TYR A 83 -20.33 4.88 12.49
C TYR A 83 -19.50 5.38 13.68
N ARG A 84 -20.01 5.26 14.92
CA ARG A 84 -19.28 5.61 16.13
C ARG A 84 -18.28 4.50 16.38
N MET A 85 -17.05 4.70 15.92
CA MET A 85 -15.93 3.84 16.30
C MET A 85 -15.89 3.71 17.82
N LYS A 86 -15.78 2.47 18.33
CA LYS A 86 -15.66 2.24 19.77
C LYS A 86 -14.39 2.96 20.27
N PRO A 87 -14.32 3.41 21.53
CA PRO A 87 -13.11 4.05 22.05
C PRO A 87 -11.82 3.23 21.83
N ALA A 88 -11.92 1.90 21.92
CA ALA A 88 -10.82 0.98 21.57
C ALA A 88 -10.41 1.07 20.10
N ASP A 89 -11.37 1.16 19.17
CA ASP A 89 -11.09 1.29 17.73
C ASP A 89 -10.48 2.66 17.40
N GLN A 90 -10.86 3.72 18.13
CA GLN A 90 -10.23 5.03 18.00
C GLN A 90 -8.77 5.01 18.45
N TYR A 91 -8.46 4.32 19.55
CA TYR A 91 -7.09 4.17 20.01
C TYR A 91 -6.25 3.33 19.03
N ARG A 92 -6.81 2.24 18.49
CA ARG A 92 -6.16 1.44 17.44
C ARG A 92 -5.91 2.24 16.16
N ALA A 93 -6.87 3.07 15.73
CA ALA A 93 -6.69 3.95 14.59
C ALA A 93 -5.55 4.97 14.81
N TYR A 94 -5.47 5.53 16.01
CA TYR A 94 -4.37 6.42 16.40
C TYR A 94 -3.01 5.72 16.40
N LEU A 95 -2.94 4.51 16.97
CA LEU A 95 -1.73 3.69 16.91
C LEU A 95 -1.34 3.34 15.47
N ALA A 96 -2.31 3.07 14.58
CA ALA A 96 -2.06 2.72 13.19
C ALA A 96 -1.47 3.91 12.40
N GLU A 97 -1.99 5.11 12.63
CA GLU A 97 -1.43 6.34 12.06
C GLU A 97 0.00 6.58 12.54
N ARG A 98 0.24 6.42 13.85
CA ARG A 98 1.56 6.60 14.46
C ARG A 98 2.57 5.56 13.94
N ALA A 99 2.16 4.30 13.83
CA ALA A 99 2.95 3.22 13.22
C ALA A 99 3.21 3.47 11.72
N GLY A 100 2.22 3.99 10.99
CA GLY A 100 2.36 4.43 9.61
C GLY A 100 3.44 5.49 9.41
N ASN A 101 3.65 6.35 10.41
CA ASN A 101 4.72 7.34 10.42
C ASN A 101 6.09 6.78 10.83
N GLY A 102 6.19 5.46 11.08
CA GLY A 102 7.45 4.76 11.40
C GLY A 102 7.70 4.52 12.88
N ASP A 103 6.68 4.71 13.74
CA ASP A 103 6.80 4.42 15.17
C ASP A 103 6.64 2.91 15.44
N ALA A 104 7.76 2.25 15.78
CA ALA A 104 7.80 0.82 16.02
C ALA A 104 7.07 0.41 17.32
N ASP A 105 7.09 1.26 18.35
CA ASP A 105 6.41 0.99 19.63
C ASP A 105 4.89 1.03 19.44
N ALA A 106 4.40 1.96 18.61
CA ALA A 106 2.99 2.01 18.26
C ALA A 106 2.52 0.77 17.50
N LEU A 107 3.37 0.21 16.62
CA LEU A 107 3.11 -1.04 15.92
C LEU A 107 3.09 -2.24 16.88
N ALA A 108 4.04 -2.30 17.81
CA ALA A 108 4.11 -3.33 18.83
C ALA A 108 2.85 -3.33 19.73
N GLU A 109 2.41 -2.15 20.18
CA GLU A 109 1.19 -2.03 21.00
C GLU A 109 -0.07 -2.40 20.20
N LEU A 110 -0.14 -2.06 18.91
CA LEU A 110 -1.22 -2.50 18.01
C LEU A 110 -1.30 -4.03 17.93
N ARG A 111 -0.14 -4.69 17.78
CA ARG A 111 -0.02 -6.15 17.70
C ARG A 111 -0.34 -6.81 19.03
N ARG A 112 0.04 -6.20 20.16
CA ARG A 112 -0.33 -6.66 21.51
C ARG A 112 -1.84 -6.62 21.73
N GLN A 113 -2.51 -5.60 21.21
CA GLN A 113 -3.97 -5.44 21.33
C GLN A 113 -4.76 -6.25 20.29
N ARG A 114 -4.08 -6.98 19.40
CA ARG A 114 -4.72 -7.81 18.39
C ARG A 114 -5.46 -8.97 19.06
N SER A 115 -6.73 -9.15 18.70
CA SER A 115 -7.44 -10.38 19.04
C SER A 115 -6.85 -11.54 18.22
N PRO A 116 -6.72 -12.76 18.79
CA PRO A 116 -6.21 -13.90 18.03
C PRO A 116 -7.06 -14.12 16.78
N GLN A 117 -6.50 -13.74 15.64
CA GLN A 117 -7.14 -13.88 14.34
C GLN A 117 -7.03 -15.34 13.91
N ARG A 118 -8.01 -15.82 13.14
CA ARG A 118 -7.92 -17.13 12.46
C ARG A 118 -6.59 -17.23 11.71
N ALA A 119 -5.92 -18.37 11.84
CA ALA A 119 -4.64 -18.62 11.21
C ALA A 119 -4.72 -18.30 9.71
N PRO A 120 -3.70 -17.62 9.16
CA PRO A 120 -3.73 -17.14 7.78
C PRO A 120 -3.90 -18.29 6.75
N THR A 121 -4.77 -18.12 5.75
CA THR A 121 -5.14 -19.23 4.84
C THR A 121 -4.30 -19.31 3.55
N GLY A 122 -3.37 -18.37 3.31
CA GLY A 122 -2.62 -18.23 2.05
C GLY A 122 -1.12 -18.55 2.13
N GLU A 123 -0.41 -18.24 1.03
CA GLU A 123 1.04 -18.36 0.85
C GLU A 123 1.80 -17.46 1.81
N ARG A 124 2.61 -18.08 2.69
CA ARG A 124 3.24 -17.35 3.78
C ARG A 124 4.59 -17.93 4.23
N SER A 125 5.44 -17.04 4.74
CA SER A 125 6.72 -17.35 5.38
C SER A 125 6.64 -17.06 6.87
N GLU A 126 7.05 -18.03 7.70
CA GLU A 126 6.99 -17.97 9.16
C GLU A 126 8.32 -18.43 9.78
N HIS A 127 8.55 -18.07 11.05
CA HIS A 127 9.63 -18.67 11.81
C HIS A 127 9.42 -20.19 12.00
N GLN A 128 10.47 -20.98 11.91
CA GLN A 128 10.40 -22.45 12.03
C GLN A 128 9.72 -22.93 13.33
N THR A 129 9.99 -22.25 14.46
CA THR A 129 9.39 -22.57 15.78
C THR A 129 8.13 -21.76 16.11
N GLY A 130 7.66 -20.90 15.21
CA GLY A 130 6.47 -20.06 15.43
C GLY A 130 6.66 -18.92 16.46
N GLN A 131 7.90 -18.62 16.85
CA GLN A 131 8.21 -17.48 17.71
C GLN A 131 7.90 -16.15 17.00
N GLN A 132 7.24 -15.24 17.72
CA GLN A 132 6.97 -13.89 17.26
C GLN A 132 8.13 -12.97 17.66
N PRO A 133 8.87 -12.38 16.70
CA PRO A 133 9.84 -11.34 17.03
C PRO A 133 9.13 -10.06 17.47
N GLU A 134 9.65 -9.44 18.52
CA GLU A 134 9.02 -8.34 19.27
C GLU A 134 8.90 -7.04 18.46
N ALA A 135 9.76 -6.82 17.46
CA ALA A 135 9.69 -5.68 16.55
C ALA A 135 10.19 -6.08 15.15
N ALA A 136 9.29 -6.06 14.16
CA ALA A 136 9.72 -6.25 12.77
C ALA A 136 10.34 -4.94 12.25
N PRO A 137 11.55 -4.95 11.70
CA PRO A 137 12.11 -3.77 11.07
C PRO A 137 11.27 -3.37 9.86
N ILE A 138 10.79 -2.13 9.84
CA ILE A 138 10.03 -1.59 8.70
C ILE A 138 11.00 -1.34 7.54
N MET A 139 10.77 -1.98 6.40
CA MET A 139 11.56 -1.74 5.19
C MET A 139 11.29 -0.33 4.65
N LYS A 140 12.34 0.50 4.57
CA LYS A 140 12.37 1.72 3.74
C LYS A 140 13.17 1.37 2.47
N PRO A 141 12.72 1.66 1.23
CA PRO A 141 11.85 2.77 0.80
C PRO A 141 10.49 2.36 0.18
N ALA A 142 9.95 1.18 0.47
CA ALA A 142 8.63 0.79 -0.04
C ALA A 142 7.52 1.66 0.58
N THR A 143 6.54 2.07 -0.23
CA THR A 143 5.33 2.70 0.33
C THR A 143 4.59 1.62 1.12
N TYR A 144 4.33 1.86 2.41
CA TYR A 144 3.63 0.89 3.25
C TYR A 144 2.43 1.53 3.95
N LYS A 145 1.48 0.70 4.38
CA LYS A 145 0.33 1.10 5.18
C LYS A 145 0.14 0.13 6.33
N VAL A 146 -0.11 0.68 7.52
CA VAL A 146 -0.45 -0.09 8.72
C VAL A 146 -1.97 -0.03 8.92
N ASP A 147 -2.60 -1.19 9.12
CA ASP A 147 -4.02 -1.26 9.45
C ASP A 147 -4.27 -1.22 10.96
N GLN A 148 -5.56 -1.19 11.36
CA GLN A 148 -5.96 -1.16 12.77
C GLN A 148 -5.74 -2.49 13.50
N GLN A 149 -5.30 -3.53 12.78
CA GLN A 149 -4.97 -4.85 13.29
C GLN A 149 -3.45 -5.02 13.47
N GLY A 150 -2.65 -4.03 13.05
CA GLY A 150 -1.19 -4.07 13.13
C GLY A 150 -0.54 -4.88 11.99
N ASN A 151 -1.28 -5.13 10.91
CA ASN A 151 -0.71 -5.67 9.68
C ASN A 151 -0.09 -4.54 8.87
N VAL A 152 1.08 -4.80 8.28
CA VAL A 152 1.79 -3.84 7.45
C VAL A 152 1.77 -4.33 6.01
N THR A 153 1.01 -3.67 5.15
CA THR A 153 0.97 -3.97 3.72
C THR A 153 1.97 -3.10 2.98
N TYR A 154 2.85 -3.75 2.22
CA TYR A 154 3.85 -3.10 1.37
C TYR A 154 3.34 -3.04 -0.07
N TYR A 155 3.54 -1.88 -0.70
CA TYR A 155 3.09 -1.61 -2.05
C TYR A 155 4.26 -1.39 -3.00
N ASP A 156 4.07 -1.79 -4.25
CA ASP A 156 4.99 -1.51 -5.35
C ASP A 156 4.94 -0.02 -5.75
N LYS A 157 5.72 0.33 -6.78
CA LYS A 157 5.70 1.68 -7.36
C LYS A 157 4.37 2.02 -8.05
N GLN A 158 3.62 1.01 -8.49
CA GLN A 158 2.29 1.14 -9.11
C GLN A 158 1.14 1.14 -8.07
N LYS A 159 1.45 1.13 -6.76
CA LYS A 159 0.50 1.04 -5.64
C LYS A 159 -0.30 -0.27 -5.56
N GLN A 160 0.20 -1.36 -6.15
CA GLN A 160 -0.35 -2.70 -5.95
C GLN A 160 0.24 -3.34 -4.70
N ALA A 161 -0.57 -4.12 -3.98
CA ALA A 161 -0.15 -4.76 -2.75
C ALA A 161 0.75 -5.96 -3.06
N MET A 162 2.02 -5.88 -2.67
CA MET A 162 3.02 -6.92 -2.91
C MET A 162 2.91 -8.03 -1.86
N PHE A 163 3.08 -7.66 -0.60
CA PHE A 163 3.05 -8.58 0.55
C PHE A 163 2.57 -7.86 1.82
N THR A 164 2.08 -8.64 2.78
CA THR A 164 1.58 -8.15 4.07
C THR A 164 2.29 -8.83 5.22
N ASP A 165 2.93 -8.04 6.07
CA ASP A 165 3.52 -8.50 7.33
C ASP A 165 2.44 -8.53 8.42
N ARG A 166 2.07 -9.75 8.84
CA ARG A 166 1.10 -10.01 9.92
C ARG A 166 1.74 -10.21 11.29
N GLY A 167 3.03 -9.92 11.46
CA GLY A 167 3.76 -10.13 12.71
C GLY A 167 4.19 -11.58 12.94
N GLU A 168 3.33 -12.56 12.73
CA GLU A 168 3.69 -14.00 12.80
C GLU A 168 4.19 -14.57 11.46
N ALA A 169 3.70 -13.98 10.36
CA ALA A 169 3.96 -14.43 9.01
C ALA A 169 4.11 -13.24 8.06
N VAL A 170 4.86 -13.44 6.98
CA VAL A 170 4.82 -12.58 5.80
C VAL A 170 3.98 -13.29 4.75
N GLU A 171 2.85 -12.70 4.37
CA GLU A 171 1.96 -13.22 3.33
C GLU A 171 2.21 -12.53 2.00
N PHE A 172 2.23 -13.31 0.92
CA PHE A 172 2.47 -12.81 -0.42
C PHE A 172 1.13 -12.64 -1.16
N GLY A 173 0.91 -11.46 -1.74
CA GLY A 173 -0.25 -11.17 -2.59
C GLY A 173 0.04 -11.34 -4.08
N GLN A 174 1.31 -11.28 -4.46
CA GLN A 174 1.80 -11.44 -5.83
C GLN A 174 2.99 -12.40 -5.86
N GLN A 175 3.11 -13.13 -6.98
CA GLN A 175 4.15 -14.14 -7.22
C GLN A 175 5.29 -13.63 -8.12
N GLU A 176 5.48 -12.31 -8.18
CA GLU A 176 6.56 -11.71 -8.96
C GLU A 176 7.91 -11.90 -8.25
N ARG A 177 8.98 -12.14 -9.02
CA ARG A 177 10.33 -12.37 -8.46
C ARG A 177 10.79 -11.24 -7.54
N ASP A 178 10.61 -9.99 -7.94
CA ASP A 178 11.02 -8.82 -7.15
C ASP A 178 10.23 -8.69 -5.84
N THR A 179 8.96 -9.08 -5.86
CA THR A 179 8.07 -9.10 -4.68
C THR A 179 8.49 -10.19 -3.70
N ILE A 180 8.77 -11.38 -4.22
CA ILE A 180 9.27 -12.54 -3.48
C ILE A 180 10.62 -12.22 -2.82
N GLU A 181 11.56 -11.65 -3.57
CA GLU A 181 12.88 -11.28 -3.04
C GLU A 181 12.76 -10.27 -1.88
N GLN A 182 11.94 -9.23 -2.06
CA GLN A 182 11.74 -8.22 -1.02
C GLN A 182 11.04 -8.79 0.22
N GLY A 183 10.01 -9.61 0.04
CA GLY A 183 9.33 -10.29 1.15
C GLY A 183 10.24 -11.30 1.87
N LEU A 184 11.11 -12.01 1.14
CA LEU A 184 12.13 -12.89 1.72
C LEU A 184 13.17 -12.11 2.53
N ARG A 185 13.62 -10.95 2.05
CA ARG A 185 14.50 -10.07 2.83
C ARG A 185 13.84 -9.61 4.13
N LEU A 186 12.56 -9.26 4.09
CA LEU A 186 11.81 -8.92 5.30
C LEU A 186 11.73 -10.13 6.24
N ALA A 187 11.37 -11.29 5.72
CA ALA A 187 11.27 -12.52 6.49
C ALA A 187 12.61 -12.87 7.16
N LEU A 188 13.73 -12.73 6.44
CA LEU A 188 15.08 -12.96 6.98
C LEU A 188 15.45 -11.95 8.07
N ALA A 189 15.18 -10.66 7.85
CA ALA A 189 15.44 -9.62 8.85
C ALA A 189 14.63 -9.80 10.13
N LYS A 190 13.47 -10.46 10.03
CA LYS A 190 12.51 -10.62 11.10
C LYS A 190 12.64 -11.95 11.84
N PHE A 191 12.72 -13.06 11.10
CA PHE A 191 12.75 -14.42 11.62
C PHE A 191 14.16 -15.02 11.65
N GLY A 192 15.15 -14.36 11.02
CA GLY A 192 16.46 -14.96 10.82
C GLY A 192 16.43 -16.04 9.73
N PRO A 193 17.52 -16.82 9.60
CA PRO A 193 17.73 -17.71 8.46
C PRO A 193 16.77 -18.91 8.40
N HIS A 194 16.19 -19.32 9.52
CA HIS A 194 15.35 -20.51 9.62
C HIS A 194 13.89 -20.20 9.28
N ILE A 195 13.52 -20.38 8.02
CA ILE A 195 12.20 -20.01 7.50
C ILE A 195 11.39 -21.26 7.15
N ARG A 196 10.12 -21.25 7.54
CA ARG A 196 9.13 -22.24 7.15
C ARG A 196 8.15 -21.64 6.15
N LEU A 197 8.04 -22.25 4.97
CA LEU A 197 7.01 -21.90 3.98
C LEU A 197 5.72 -22.70 4.25
N ARG A 198 4.58 -22.03 4.08
CA ARG A 198 3.23 -22.60 4.28
C ARG A 198 2.30 -22.11 3.19
N GLY A 199 1.36 -22.97 2.77
CA GLY A 199 0.17 -22.57 2.01
C GLY A 199 0.37 -22.22 0.53
N GLY A 200 1.43 -22.72 -0.12
CA GLY A 200 1.69 -22.49 -1.56
C GLY A 200 1.83 -23.77 -2.37
N SER A 201 1.75 -23.63 -3.70
CA SER A 201 2.02 -24.71 -4.64
C SER A 201 3.49 -25.15 -4.58
N GLU A 202 3.79 -26.35 -5.07
CA GLU A 202 5.17 -26.82 -5.19
C GLU A 202 6.01 -25.88 -6.08
N GLU A 203 5.42 -25.38 -7.17
CA GLU A 203 6.01 -24.39 -8.07
C GLU A 203 6.36 -23.08 -7.34
N TYR A 204 5.46 -22.60 -6.47
CA TYR A 204 5.70 -21.41 -5.67
C TYR A 204 6.86 -21.60 -4.68
N ASN A 205 6.86 -22.72 -3.95
CA ASN A 205 7.95 -23.03 -3.01
C ASN A 205 9.28 -23.13 -3.74
N ASN A 206 9.29 -23.80 -4.89
CA ASN A 206 10.42 -23.90 -5.79
C ASN A 206 10.90 -22.50 -6.22
N MET A 207 10.01 -21.64 -6.69
CA MET A 207 10.37 -20.28 -7.08
C MET A 207 10.95 -19.46 -5.90
N MET A 208 10.43 -19.62 -4.68
CA MET A 208 10.99 -18.98 -3.48
C MET A 208 12.44 -19.44 -3.21
N ALA A 209 12.72 -20.74 -3.33
CA ALA A 209 14.08 -21.27 -3.20
C ALA A 209 15.02 -20.76 -4.30
N ASP A 210 14.54 -20.69 -5.55
CA ASP A 210 15.34 -20.19 -6.66
C ASP A 210 15.68 -18.71 -6.50
N VAL A 211 14.69 -17.89 -6.13
CA VAL A 211 14.87 -16.45 -5.90
C VAL A 211 15.79 -16.19 -4.71
N ALA A 212 15.67 -16.96 -3.62
CA ALA A 212 16.58 -16.86 -2.48
C ALA A 212 18.04 -17.13 -2.89
N ALA A 213 18.27 -18.21 -3.65
CA ALA A 213 19.59 -18.57 -4.14
C ALA A 213 20.17 -17.56 -5.13
N ASP A 214 19.35 -17.11 -6.11
CA ASP A 214 19.75 -16.14 -7.13
C ASP A 214 20.10 -14.76 -6.52
N ALA A 215 19.31 -14.32 -5.53
CA ALA A 215 19.55 -13.10 -4.78
C ALA A 215 20.71 -13.22 -3.77
N GLY A 216 21.24 -14.42 -3.54
CA GLY A 216 22.33 -14.70 -2.60
C GLY A 216 21.92 -14.55 -1.13
N LEU A 217 20.63 -14.73 -0.82
CA LEU A 217 20.11 -14.68 0.56
C LEU A 217 20.41 -15.99 1.26
N TYR A 218 20.92 -15.94 2.49
CA TYR A 218 21.16 -17.14 3.29
C TYR A 218 19.87 -17.59 4.00
N VAL A 219 19.22 -18.62 3.47
CA VAL A 219 17.96 -19.18 4.02
C VAL A 219 18.13 -20.67 4.28
N GLU A 220 17.57 -21.13 5.40
CA GLU A 220 17.45 -22.52 5.80
C GLU A 220 15.97 -22.89 5.86
N PHE A 221 15.53 -23.66 4.86
CA PHE A 221 14.15 -24.13 4.76
C PHE A 221 13.94 -25.35 5.65
N SER A 222 12.77 -25.41 6.30
CA SER A 222 12.41 -26.56 7.15
C SER A 222 12.16 -27.86 6.36
N ASP A 223 11.91 -27.76 5.05
CA ASP A 223 11.66 -28.91 4.17
C ASP A 223 12.97 -29.35 3.51
N LYS A 224 13.30 -30.64 3.61
CA LYS A 224 14.52 -31.22 3.06
C LYS A 224 14.60 -31.09 1.53
N ALA A 225 13.51 -31.37 0.81
CA ALA A 225 13.52 -31.32 -0.65
C ALA A 225 13.76 -29.88 -1.14
N LEU A 226 13.18 -28.92 -0.44
CA LEU A 226 13.35 -27.50 -0.74
C LEU A 226 14.75 -27.00 -0.42
N GLN A 227 15.32 -27.45 0.70
CA GLN A 227 16.70 -27.13 1.10
C GLN A 227 17.73 -27.69 0.11
N ASP A 228 17.52 -28.92 -0.38
CA ASP A 228 18.37 -29.54 -1.40
C ASP A 228 18.35 -28.73 -2.70
N ARG A 229 17.16 -28.28 -3.13
CA ARG A 229 16.99 -27.46 -4.34
C ARG A 229 17.63 -26.07 -4.21
N TYR A 230 17.44 -25.41 -3.07
CA TYR A 230 18.09 -24.13 -2.76
C TYR A 230 19.62 -24.26 -2.81
N SER A 231 20.17 -25.33 -2.21
CA SER A 231 21.63 -25.54 -2.16
C SER A 231 22.22 -25.76 -3.55
N GLN A 232 21.59 -26.61 -4.37
CA GLN A 232 22.01 -26.85 -5.76
C GLN A 232 21.96 -25.57 -6.61
N ARG A 233 20.89 -24.78 -6.48
CA ARG A 233 20.74 -23.52 -7.21
C ARG A 233 21.81 -22.51 -6.79
N ARG A 234 22.10 -22.42 -5.49
CA ARG A 234 23.11 -21.51 -4.94
C ARG A 234 24.50 -21.85 -5.44
N GLU A 235 24.87 -23.13 -5.46
CA GLU A 235 26.14 -23.61 -6.00
C GLU A 235 26.28 -23.26 -7.49
N ALA A 236 25.22 -23.46 -8.29
CA ALA A 236 25.21 -23.09 -9.69
C ALA A 236 25.38 -21.57 -9.90
N THR A 237 24.68 -20.75 -9.11
CA THR A 237 24.76 -19.29 -9.19
C THR A 237 26.11 -18.76 -8.69
N GLN A 238 26.68 -19.35 -7.64
CA GLN A 238 28.03 -19.01 -7.16
C GLN A 238 29.09 -19.39 -8.19
N SER A 239 29.03 -20.61 -8.74
CA SER A 239 29.97 -21.06 -9.78
C SER A 239 29.90 -20.18 -11.04
N GLY A 240 28.70 -19.76 -11.45
CA GLY A 240 28.51 -18.83 -12.56
C GLY A 240 29.04 -17.42 -12.28
N ARG A 241 28.86 -16.91 -11.04
CA ARG A 241 29.44 -15.63 -10.61
C ARG A 241 30.96 -15.69 -10.56
N ASP A 242 31.53 -16.77 -10.03
CA ASP A 242 32.98 -16.98 -9.93
C ASP A 242 33.63 -17.13 -11.30
N TYR A 243 32.95 -17.78 -12.25
CA TYR A 243 33.38 -17.83 -13.64
C TYR A 243 33.36 -16.43 -14.30
N PHE A 244 32.32 -15.63 -14.03
CA PHE A 244 32.18 -14.28 -14.57
C PHE A 244 33.17 -13.27 -13.95
N THR A 245 33.47 -13.37 -12.65
CA THR A 245 34.48 -12.54 -11.99
C THR A 245 35.89 -12.91 -12.45
N LYS A 246 36.17 -14.19 -12.66
CA LYS A 246 37.45 -14.68 -13.21
C LYS A 246 37.65 -14.27 -14.67
N SER A 247 36.61 -14.30 -15.50
CA SER A 247 36.69 -13.86 -16.90
C SER A 247 36.82 -12.33 -17.04
N LYS A 248 36.15 -11.55 -16.18
CA LYS A 248 36.27 -10.10 -16.14
C LYS A 248 37.62 -9.63 -15.56
N GLY A 249 38.17 -10.37 -14.60
CA GLY A 249 39.55 -10.19 -14.11
C GLY A 249 40.61 -10.51 -15.16
N ALA A 250 40.38 -11.53 -15.99
CA ALA A 250 41.25 -11.88 -17.12
C ALA A 250 41.18 -10.88 -18.29
N GLN A 251 40.07 -10.16 -18.47
CA GLN A 251 39.94 -9.09 -19.47
C GLN A 251 40.41 -7.71 -18.99
N GLY A 252 40.56 -7.49 -17.67
CA GLY A 252 41.06 -6.24 -17.09
C GLY A 252 42.58 -6.20 -16.86
N GLY A 253 43.29 -7.32 -17.05
CA GLY A 253 44.73 -7.45 -16.79
C GLY A 253 45.62 -7.46 -18.05
N GLY A 254 45.15 -6.92 -19.18
CA GLY A 254 45.91 -6.85 -20.41
C GLY A 254 46.80 -5.62 -20.49
N GLN A 255 47.89 -5.57 -19.71
CA GLN A 255 49.08 -4.82 -20.12
C GLN A 255 49.57 -5.44 -21.44
N GLN A 256 49.52 -4.66 -22.52
CA GLN A 256 50.12 -5.04 -23.79
C GLN A 256 51.62 -5.29 -23.56
N PRO A 257 52.18 -6.45 -23.95
CA PRO A 257 53.61 -6.55 -24.15
C PRO A 257 53.96 -5.77 -25.42
N GLU A 258 54.87 -4.81 -25.29
CA GLU A 258 55.57 -4.16 -26.39
C GLU A 258 56.05 -5.23 -27.38
N ARG A 259 55.50 -5.21 -28.60
CA ARG A 259 56.12 -5.85 -29.76
C ARG A 259 56.84 -4.77 -30.53
N ASP A 260 58.16 -4.84 -30.49
CA ASP A 260 59.08 -4.15 -31.39
C ASP A 260 58.62 -4.28 -32.85
N GLN A 261 58.40 -3.14 -33.51
CA GLN A 261 58.36 -3.01 -34.96
C GLN A 261 59.54 -2.13 -35.39
N PRO A 262 60.53 -2.65 -36.13
CA PRO A 262 61.51 -1.81 -36.80
C PRO A 262 61.32 -1.92 -38.31
N GLU A 263 60.29 -1.29 -38.89
CA GLU A 263 60.28 -1.08 -40.35
C GLU A 263 59.26 -0.03 -40.80
N GLN A 264 59.55 1.25 -40.59
CA GLN A 264 58.94 2.33 -41.40
C GLN A 264 59.67 3.68 -41.35
N ALA A 265 60.98 3.69 -41.06
CA ALA A 265 61.79 4.92 -41.05
C ALA A 265 62.59 5.16 -42.34
N LYS A 266 62.47 4.33 -43.39
CA LYS A 266 63.29 4.46 -44.62
C LYS A 266 62.57 4.94 -45.88
N GLN A 267 61.29 5.35 -45.80
CA GLN A 267 60.56 5.86 -46.97
C GLN A 267 60.24 7.36 -46.93
N ARG A 268 60.53 8.09 -45.83
CA ARG A 268 60.31 9.55 -45.78
C ARG A 268 61.53 10.41 -46.11
N GLU A 269 62.71 9.82 -46.32
CA GLU A 269 63.92 10.57 -46.74
C GLU A 269 64.14 10.59 -48.26
N ARG A 270 63.25 10.00 -49.08
CA ARG A 270 63.37 10.04 -50.55
C ARG A 270 62.38 10.97 -51.27
N GLU A 271 61.46 11.63 -50.57
CA GLU A 271 60.50 12.57 -51.19
C GLU A 271 60.76 14.06 -50.88
N HIS A 272 61.85 14.41 -50.18
CA HIS A 272 62.25 15.81 -49.95
C HIS A 272 63.50 16.27 -50.71
N GLN A 273 63.91 15.52 -51.73
CA GLN A 273 65.01 15.90 -52.62
C GLN A 273 64.55 16.04 -54.08
N ALA A 274 63.41 16.70 -54.30
CA ALA A 274 62.98 17.13 -55.63
C ALA A 274 62.05 18.35 -55.55
N GLN A 275 62.57 19.50 -55.14
CA GLN A 275 62.13 20.83 -55.62
C GLN A 275 63.03 21.93 -55.04
N LYS A 276 64.09 22.27 -55.78
CA LYS A 276 64.67 23.62 -55.74
C LYS A 276 63.82 24.51 -56.67
N PRO A 277 63.49 25.74 -56.29
CA PRO A 277 63.50 26.86 -57.20
C PRO A 277 64.77 27.66 -56.96
N ASP A 278 65.54 27.81 -58.02
CA ASP A 278 66.78 28.57 -58.07
C ASP A 278 66.58 29.81 -58.93
N HIS A 279 66.97 30.97 -58.37
CA HIS A 279 67.21 32.28 -59.00
C HIS A 279 65.97 33.06 -59.50
N GLY A 280 65.84 34.37 -59.27
CA GLY A 280 66.76 35.38 -58.74
C GLY A 280 66.37 36.78 -59.26
N ARG A 281 67.14 37.80 -58.82
CA ARG A 281 67.20 39.20 -59.33
C ARG A 281 65.92 40.05 -59.10
N GLY A 282 65.95 41.25 -58.55
CA GLY A 282 67.03 42.24 -58.41
C GLY A 282 66.62 43.54 -59.11
N ARG A 283 66.24 44.56 -58.35
CA ARG A 283 66.58 45.98 -58.54
C ARG A 283 65.87 46.84 -57.49
#